data_AF-A0A920B749-F1
#
_entry.id   AF-A0A920B749-F1
#
_cell.length_a   1.000
_cell.length_b   1.000
_cell.length_c   1.000
_cell.angle_alpha   90.00
_cell.angle_beta   90.00
_cell.angle_gamma   90.00
#
_symmetry.space_group_name_H-M   'P 1'
#
loop_
_entity.id
_entity.type
_entity.pdbx_description
1 polymer ?
#
loop_
_entity_poly.entity_id
_entity_poly.type
_entity_poly.pdbx_seq_one_letter_code
_entity_poly.pdbx_strand_id
1 'polypeptide(L)'
;MILKVYNLIMENKIKIIIISIILLTGAYFGYSYYTDNKILEASQNMKITNLKIERKDYEEREKLDVYFNDLKNKNIDSSYLVLVIKSINYNLRNQNDINVNEINILIDFYEGKYKSKFIDIASDLSHDIFVSIISKLLSLNKMCEKAKLFSNKIKKFNSIKDDTDNFIVMCKEK
;
A
#
# COMPACT_ATOMS: atom_id res chain seq x y z
N MET A 1 20.73 39.43 -51.79
CA MET A 1 20.35 37.99 -51.72
C MET A 1 20.75 37.36 -50.37
N ILE A 2 21.99 37.54 -49.91
CA ILE A 2 22.53 37.00 -48.65
C ILE A 2 21.69 37.39 -47.41
N LEU A 3 21.27 38.67 -47.30
CA LEU A 3 20.45 39.14 -46.16
C LEU A 3 19.07 38.47 -46.09
N LYS A 4 18.45 38.18 -47.23
CA LYS A 4 17.14 37.51 -47.30
C LYS A 4 17.24 36.04 -46.89
N VAL A 5 18.31 35.34 -47.29
CA VAL A 5 18.58 33.95 -46.89
C VAL A 5 18.88 33.87 -45.38
N TYR A 6 19.64 34.81 -44.84
CA TYR A 6 19.95 34.87 -43.40
C TYR A 6 18.70 35.12 -42.55
N ASN A 7 17.83 36.04 -42.97
CA ASN A 7 16.54 36.27 -42.30
C ASN A 7 15.63 35.03 -42.34
N LEU A 8 15.61 34.30 -43.46
CA LEU A 8 14.80 33.07 -43.59
C LEU A 8 15.31 31.95 -42.67
N ILE A 9 16.64 31.79 -42.56
CA ILE A 9 17.26 30.82 -41.65
C ILE A 9 16.98 31.18 -40.18
N MET A 10 17.06 32.48 -39.83
CA MET A 10 16.76 32.96 -38.48
C MET A 10 15.28 32.79 -38.13
N GLU A 11 14.37 33.10 -39.05
CA GLU A 11 12.93 32.93 -38.84
C GLU A 11 12.56 31.46 -38.61
N ASN A 12 13.17 30.54 -39.36
CA ASN A 12 12.92 29.11 -39.19
C ASN A 12 13.46 28.58 -37.85
N LYS A 13 14.62 29.06 -37.41
CA LYS A 13 15.17 28.74 -36.08
C LYS A 13 14.28 29.25 -34.95
N ILE A 14 13.75 30.48 -35.08
CA ILE A 14 12.82 31.06 -34.09
C ILE A 14 11.53 30.23 -34.02
N LYS A 15 10.96 29.81 -35.17
CA LYS A 15 9.77 28.93 -35.20
C LYS A 15 10.01 27.60 -34.49
N ILE A 16 11.16 26.96 -34.70
CA ILE A 16 11.51 25.70 -34.02
C ILE A 16 11.63 25.89 -32.51
N ILE A 17 12.22 27.01 -32.05
CA ILE A 17 12.32 27.34 -30.62
C ILE A 17 10.93 27.52 -30.01
N ILE A 18 10.03 28.26 -30.68
CA ILE A 18 8.66 28.48 -30.22
C ILE A 18 7.90 27.16 -30.10
N ILE A 19 7.99 26.28 -31.10
CA ILE A 19 7.34 24.95 -31.07
C ILE A 19 7.88 24.11 -29.89
N SER A 20 9.19 24.15 -29.66
CA SER A 20 9.82 23.43 -28.54
C SER A 20 9.31 23.94 -27.18
N ILE A 21 9.15 25.25 -27.02
CA ILE A 21 8.59 25.86 -25.80
C ILE A 21 7.13 25.43 -25.59
N ILE A 22 6.32 25.42 -26.65
CA ILE A 22 4.91 24.98 -26.57
C ILE A 22 4.83 23.50 -26.16
N LEU A 23 5.68 22.63 -26.71
CA LEU A 23 5.71 21.22 -26.35
C LEU A 23 6.14 21.01 -24.89
N LEU A 24 7.18 21.70 -24.43
CA LEU A 24 7.68 21.60 -23.06
C LEU A 24 6.65 22.12 -22.04
N THR A 25 6.03 23.26 -22.33
CA THR A 25 5.00 23.83 -21.45
C THR A 25 3.74 22.97 -21.43
N GLY A 26 3.27 22.47 -22.58
CA GLY A 26 2.14 21.55 -22.66
C GLY A 26 2.38 20.25 -21.89
N ALA A 27 3.58 19.65 -22.04
CA ALA A 27 3.96 18.46 -21.27
C ALA A 27 4.03 18.74 -19.76
N TYR A 28 4.58 19.89 -19.37
CA TYR A 28 4.66 20.30 -17.96
C TYR A 28 3.26 20.49 -17.34
N PHE A 29 2.36 21.23 -17.99
CA PHE A 29 0.99 21.42 -17.49
C PHE A 29 0.20 20.12 -17.47
N GLY A 30 0.35 19.28 -18.49
CA GLY A 30 -0.27 17.95 -18.52
C GLY A 30 0.19 17.07 -17.36
N TYR A 31 1.49 17.05 -17.08
CA TYR A 31 2.05 16.32 -15.93
C TYR A 31 1.57 16.90 -14.60
N SER A 32 1.61 18.23 -14.43
CA SER A 32 1.12 18.90 -13.20
C SER A 32 -0.34 18.57 -12.93
N TYR A 33 -1.21 18.70 -13.93
CA TYR A 33 -2.64 18.39 -13.80
C TYR A 33 -2.88 16.93 -13.43
N TYR A 34 -2.13 16.01 -14.04
CA TYR A 34 -2.19 14.59 -13.70
C TYR A 34 -1.76 14.34 -12.24
N THR A 35 -0.67 14.95 -11.78
CA THR A 35 -0.21 14.82 -10.40
C THR A 35 -1.19 15.42 -9.41
N ASP A 36 -1.77 16.58 -9.71
CA ASP A 36 -2.74 17.26 -8.84
C ASP A 36 -4.01 16.42 -8.66
N ASN A 37 -4.52 15.82 -9.73
CA ASN A 37 -5.67 14.91 -9.64
C ASN A 37 -5.36 13.67 -8.79
N LYS A 38 -4.18 13.07 -8.96
CA LYS A 38 -3.76 11.92 -8.16
C LYS A 38 -3.63 12.27 -6.67
N ILE A 39 -3.13 13.46 -6.35
CA ILE A 39 -3.03 13.96 -4.97
C ILE A 39 -4.44 14.21 -4.40
N LEU A 40 -5.35 14.77 -5.18
CA LEU A 40 -6.73 15.00 -4.77
C LEU A 40 -7.46 13.69 -4.46
N GLU A 41 -7.35 12.69 -5.33
CA GLU A 41 -7.93 11.36 -5.12
C GLU A 41 -7.39 10.71 -3.84
N ALA A 42 -6.07 10.73 -3.64
CA ALA A 42 -5.45 10.22 -2.42
C ALA A 42 -5.94 10.95 -1.16
N SER A 43 -6.12 12.27 -1.22
CA SER A 43 -6.67 13.07 -0.12
C SER A 43 -8.11 12.69 0.20
N GLN A 44 -8.94 12.47 -0.82
CA GLN A 44 -10.33 12.02 -0.64
C GLN A 44 -10.40 10.62 -0.03
N ASN A 45 -9.59 9.68 -0.52
CA ASN A 45 -9.54 8.32 0.02
C ASN A 45 -9.07 8.29 1.47
N MET A 46 -8.09 9.14 1.81
CA MET A 46 -7.66 9.31 3.19
C MET A 46 -8.77 9.89 4.09
N LYS A 47 -9.52 10.89 3.61
CA LYS A 47 -10.69 11.41 4.35
C LYS A 47 -11.76 10.34 4.58
N ILE A 48 -12.10 9.57 3.55
CA ILE A 48 -13.07 8.47 3.66
C ILE A 48 -12.58 7.42 4.65
N THR A 49 -11.31 7.05 4.58
CA THR A 49 -10.70 6.09 5.51
C THR A 49 -10.73 6.60 6.94
N ASN A 50 -10.38 7.87 7.17
CA ASN A 50 -10.44 8.48 8.50
C ASN A 50 -11.85 8.47 9.06
N LEU A 51 -12.87 8.76 8.25
CA LEU A 51 -14.27 8.67 8.68
C LEU A 51 -14.65 7.24 9.10
N LYS A 52 -14.22 6.22 8.35
CA LYS A 52 -14.43 4.80 8.72
C LYS A 52 -13.71 4.45 10.03
N ILE A 53 -12.52 5.00 10.25
CA ILE A 53 -11.76 4.82 11.49
C ILE A 53 -12.48 5.49 12.68
N GLU A 54 -12.97 6.72 12.52
CA GLU A 54 -13.69 7.46 13.56
C GLU A 54 -14.99 6.77 13.95
N ARG A 55 -15.70 6.21 12.97
CA ARG A 55 -16.91 5.40 13.18
C ARG A 55 -16.64 4.02 13.77
N LYS A 56 -15.37 3.62 13.89
CA LYS A 56 -14.93 2.31 14.37
C LYS A 56 -15.42 1.15 13.52
N ASP A 57 -15.61 1.36 12.22
CA ASP A 57 -15.97 0.30 11.26
C ASP A 57 -14.98 -0.89 11.31
N TYR A 58 -13.74 -0.65 11.75
CA TYR A 58 -12.71 -1.69 11.91
C TYR A 58 -13.03 -2.71 13.02
N GLU A 59 -13.95 -2.40 13.93
CA GLU A 59 -14.38 -3.27 15.04
C GLU A 59 -15.49 -4.25 14.62
N GLU A 60 -16.21 -3.95 13.55
CA GLU A 60 -17.32 -4.77 13.05
C GLU A 60 -16.82 -5.98 12.24
N ARG A 61 -17.24 -7.19 12.62
CA ARG A 61 -16.81 -8.43 11.94
C ARG A 61 -17.26 -8.52 10.48
N GLU A 62 -18.46 -8.03 10.19
CA GLU A 62 -19.01 -8.00 8.82
C GLU A 62 -18.18 -7.11 7.88
N LYS A 63 -17.59 -6.03 8.41
CA LYS A 63 -16.68 -5.16 7.63
C LYS A 63 -15.37 -5.85 7.32
N LEU A 64 -14.88 -6.70 8.22
CA LEU A 64 -13.68 -7.49 7.98
C LEU A 64 -13.85 -8.44 6.78
N ASP A 65 -15.03 -9.02 6.58
CA ASP A 65 -15.31 -9.86 5.40
C ASP A 65 -15.24 -9.05 4.09
N VAL A 66 -15.75 -7.82 4.12
CA VAL A 66 -15.64 -6.88 3.00
C VAL A 66 -14.17 -6.57 2.71
N TYR A 67 -13.38 -6.28 3.75
CA TYR A 67 -11.94 -6.02 3.61
C TYR A 67 -11.17 -7.21 3.02
N PHE A 68 -11.48 -8.43 3.44
CA PHE A 68 -10.90 -9.63 2.83
C PHE A 68 -11.29 -9.81 1.37
N ASN A 69 -12.53 -9.47 1.01
CA ASN A 69 -12.95 -9.49 -0.39
C ASN A 69 -12.25 -8.41 -1.22
N ASP A 70 -12.03 -7.23 -0.66
CA ASP A 70 -11.29 -6.15 -1.35
C ASP A 70 -9.83 -6.52 -1.60
N LEU A 71 -9.19 -7.23 -0.65
CA LEU A 71 -7.84 -7.78 -0.81
C LEU A 71 -7.78 -8.75 -2.00
N LYS A 72 -8.81 -9.59 -2.19
CA LYS A 72 -8.91 -10.51 -3.33
C LYS A 72 -9.11 -9.78 -4.67
N ASN A 73 -9.71 -8.60 -4.67
CA ASN A 73 -10.12 -7.89 -5.88
C ASN A 73 -9.23 -6.68 -6.25
N LYS A 74 -8.14 -6.43 -5.50
CA LYS A 74 -7.18 -5.31 -5.69
C LYS A 74 -7.76 -3.90 -5.46
N ASN A 75 -8.93 -3.78 -4.85
CA ASN A 75 -9.60 -2.49 -4.60
C ASN A 75 -9.03 -1.78 -3.36
N ILE A 76 -7.71 -1.61 -3.30
CA ILE A 76 -7.02 -1.12 -2.11
C ILE A 76 -5.96 -0.10 -2.50
N ASP A 77 -5.95 1.03 -1.81
CA ASP A 77 -4.85 1.99 -1.78
C ASP A 77 -4.14 1.98 -0.43
N SER A 78 -3.09 2.79 -0.30
CA SER A 78 -2.28 2.85 0.93
C SER A 78 -3.09 3.22 2.17
N SER A 79 -4.04 4.15 2.05
CA SER A 79 -4.90 4.56 3.16
C SER A 79 -5.84 3.43 3.57
N TYR A 80 -6.45 2.76 2.59
CA TYR A 80 -7.35 1.66 2.85
C TYR A 80 -6.63 0.45 3.46
N LEU A 81 -5.38 0.19 3.06
CA LEU A 81 -4.56 -0.85 3.68
C LEU A 81 -4.38 -0.62 5.20
N VAL A 82 -4.25 0.63 5.65
CA VAL A 82 -4.17 0.96 7.09
C VAL A 82 -5.46 0.56 7.81
N LEU A 83 -6.63 0.78 7.20
CA LEU A 83 -7.92 0.36 7.76
C LEU A 83 -8.01 -1.17 7.87
N VAL A 84 -7.61 -1.89 6.83
CA VAL A 84 -7.55 -3.35 6.81
C VAL A 84 -6.65 -3.87 7.94
N ILE A 85 -5.44 -3.35 8.05
CA ILE A 85 -4.49 -3.67 9.13
C ILE A 85 -5.12 -3.42 10.50
N LYS A 86 -5.78 -2.27 10.69
CA LYS A 86 -6.41 -1.90 11.95
C LYS A 86 -7.53 -2.88 12.33
N SER A 87 -8.35 -3.29 11.36
CA SER A 87 -9.45 -4.23 11.59
C SER A 87 -8.95 -5.63 11.95
N ILE A 88 -7.96 -6.14 11.22
CA ILE A 88 -7.37 -7.45 11.52
C ILE A 88 -6.70 -7.43 12.90
N ASN A 89 -5.96 -6.37 13.22
CA ASN A 89 -5.28 -6.25 14.51
C ASN A 89 -6.28 -6.12 15.68
N TYR A 90 -7.42 -5.45 15.48
CA TYR A 90 -8.49 -5.42 16.48
C TYR A 90 -9.04 -6.81 16.76
N ASN A 91 -9.35 -7.58 15.71
CA ASN A 91 -9.86 -8.95 15.84
C ASN A 91 -8.82 -9.88 16.50
N LEU A 92 -7.55 -9.75 16.12
CA LEU A 92 -6.45 -10.47 16.76
C LEU A 92 -6.35 -10.17 18.26
N ARG A 93 -6.45 -8.89 18.66
CA ARG A 93 -6.36 -8.47 20.07
C ARG A 93 -7.54 -8.98 20.91
N ASN A 94 -8.72 -9.00 20.33
CA ASN A 94 -9.94 -9.45 21.01
C ASN A 94 -10.17 -10.96 20.91
N GLN A 95 -9.21 -11.71 20.35
CA GLN A 95 -9.29 -13.16 20.16
C GLN A 95 -10.51 -13.59 19.32
N ASN A 96 -10.97 -12.71 18.44
CA ASN A 96 -11.98 -13.07 17.44
C ASN A 96 -11.34 -14.01 16.42
N ASP A 97 -12.05 -15.08 16.08
CA ASP A 97 -11.50 -16.13 15.25
C ASP A 97 -11.28 -15.63 13.81
N ILE A 98 -10.03 -15.72 13.35
CA ILE A 98 -9.63 -15.50 11.97
C ILE A 98 -9.16 -16.84 11.45
N ASN A 99 -9.92 -17.40 10.53
CA ASN A 99 -9.73 -18.76 10.08
C ASN A 99 -8.55 -18.89 9.11
N VAL A 100 -8.15 -20.13 8.84
CA VAL A 100 -7.02 -20.44 7.95
C VAL A 100 -7.20 -19.87 6.53
N ASN A 101 -8.43 -19.84 6.00
CA ASN A 101 -8.69 -19.29 4.67
C ASN A 101 -8.44 -17.77 4.63
N GLU A 102 -8.80 -17.06 5.69
CA GLU A 102 -8.55 -15.63 5.83
C GLU A 102 -7.07 -15.32 5.93
N ILE A 103 -6.33 -16.14 6.68
CA ILE A 103 -4.86 -16.05 6.74
C ILE A 103 -4.26 -16.27 5.34
N ASN A 104 -4.77 -17.23 4.57
CA ASN A 104 -4.29 -17.48 3.21
C ASN A 104 -4.52 -16.26 2.29
N ILE A 105 -5.64 -15.52 2.44
CA ILE A 105 -5.86 -14.27 1.70
C ILE A 105 -4.77 -13.24 2.00
N LEU A 106 -4.39 -13.09 3.28
CA LEU A 106 -3.32 -12.16 3.67
C LEU A 106 -1.97 -12.57 3.06
N ILE A 107 -1.65 -13.87 3.09
CA ILE A 107 -0.43 -14.41 2.50
C ILE A 107 -0.42 -14.21 0.98
N ASP A 108 -1.53 -14.50 0.30
CA ASP A 108 -1.66 -14.30 -1.15
C ASP A 108 -1.56 -12.83 -1.54
N PHE A 109 -2.02 -11.92 -0.67
CA PHE A 109 -1.88 -10.48 -0.87
C PHE A 109 -0.42 -10.03 -0.74
N TYR A 110 0.28 -10.53 0.27
CA TYR A 110 1.68 -10.17 0.56
C TYR A 110 2.69 -10.79 -0.41
N GLU A 111 2.59 -12.09 -0.66
CA GLU A 111 3.61 -12.90 -1.34
C GLU A 111 3.11 -13.62 -2.59
N GLY A 112 1.80 -13.76 -2.73
CA GLY A 112 1.18 -14.46 -3.85
C GLY A 112 0.84 -13.53 -5.01
N LYS A 113 -0.36 -13.72 -5.55
CA LYS A 113 -0.86 -13.09 -6.78
C LYS A 113 -0.86 -11.55 -6.74
N TYR A 114 -0.93 -10.95 -5.55
CA TYR A 114 -1.07 -9.49 -5.40
C TYR A 114 0.16 -8.80 -4.78
N LYS A 115 1.29 -9.50 -4.71
CA LYS A 115 2.55 -8.99 -4.18
C LYS A 115 2.97 -7.63 -4.77
N SER A 116 2.86 -7.44 -6.08
CA SER A 116 3.24 -6.15 -6.71
C SER A 116 2.40 -5.00 -6.17
N LYS A 117 1.07 -5.19 -6.09
CA LYS A 117 0.15 -4.20 -5.55
C LYS A 117 0.47 -3.88 -4.08
N PHE A 118 0.80 -4.89 -3.27
CA PHE A 118 1.21 -4.68 -1.89
C PHE A 118 2.49 -3.83 -1.80
N ILE A 119 3.52 -4.17 -2.58
CA ILE A 119 4.79 -3.42 -2.63
C ILE A 119 4.54 -1.95 -3.01
N ASP A 120 3.65 -1.70 -3.97
CA ASP A 120 3.37 -0.35 -4.47
C ASP A 120 2.66 0.55 -3.44
N ILE A 121 1.90 -0.03 -2.50
CA ILE A 121 1.04 0.74 -1.57
C ILE A 121 1.51 0.69 -0.12
N ALA A 122 2.31 -0.30 0.26
CA ALA A 122 2.77 -0.48 1.63
C ALA A 122 3.99 0.42 1.91
N SER A 123 3.88 1.29 2.91
CA SER A 123 5.04 1.90 3.55
C SER A 123 5.82 0.85 4.34
N ASP A 124 7.10 1.12 4.63
CA ASP A 124 7.94 0.28 5.49
C ASP A 124 7.24 -0.09 6.81
N LEU A 125 6.50 0.86 7.41
CA LEU A 125 5.77 0.62 8.65
C LEU A 125 4.58 -0.32 8.45
N SER A 126 3.74 -0.04 7.44
CA SER A 126 2.58 -0.89 7.15
C SER A 126 3.00 -2.30 6.71
N HIS A 127 4.13 -2.43 6.01
CA HIS A 127 4.74 -3.70 5.66
C HIS A 127 5.04 -4.53 6.92
N ASP A 128 5.83 -3.98 7.83
CA ASP A 128 6.26 -4.71 9.03
C ASP A 128 5.09 -5.05 9.95
N ILE A 129 4.09 -4.17 10.08
CA ILE A 129 2.85 -4.47 10.83
C ILE A 129 2.07 -5.60 10.15
N PHE A 130 1.90 -5.56 8.82
CA PHE A 130 1.14 -6.58 8.09
C PHE A 130 1.79 -7.97 8.23
N VAL A 131 3.11 -8.04 8.09
CA VAL A 131 3.89 -9.27 8.27
C VAL A 131 3.82 -9.76 9.72
N SER A 132 3.90 -8.85 10.71
CA SER A 132 3.69 -9.16 12.12
C SER A 132 2.34 -9.82 12.38
N ILE A 133 1.26 -9.25 11.83
CA ILE A 133 -0.09 -9.78 11.95
C ILE A 133 -0.17 -11.20 11.38
N ILE A 134 0.34 -11.44 10.17
CA ILE A 134 0.36 -12.78 9.57
C ILE A 134 1.10 -13.77 10.48
N SER A 135 2.28 -13.39 10.99
CA SER A 135 3.06 -14.24 11.89
C SER A 135 2.29 -14.64 13.15
N LYS A 136 1.64 -13.67 13.81
CA LYS A 136 0.83 -13.90 15.01
C LYS A 136 -0.37 -14.80 14.74
N LEU A 137 -1.10 -14.57 13.64
CA LEU A 137 -2.24 -15.39 13.24
C LEU A 137 -1.85 -16.85 12.94
N LEU A 138 -0.72 -17.05 12.26
CA LEU A 138 -0.16 -18.37 12.01
C LEU A 138 0.22 -19.08 13.31
N SER A 139 0.77 -18.34 14.28
CA SER A 139 1.12 -18.89 15.60
C SER A 139 -0.12 -19.35 16.37
N LEU A 140 -1.21 -18.56 16.37
CA LEU A 140 -2.48 -18.94 16.98
C LEU A 140 -3.08 -20.20 16.34
N ASN A 141 -2.89 -20.36 15.02
CA ASN A 141 -3.30 -21.54 14.27
C ASN A 141 -2.29 -22.71 14.35
N LYS A 142 -1.35 -22.68 15.30
CA LYS A 142 -0.32 -23.72 15.53
C LYS A 142 0.59 -23.99 14.32
N MET A 143 0.71 -23.05 13.38
CA MET A 143 1.57 -23.15 12.19
C MET A 143 2.95 -22.53 12.45
N CYS A 144 3.65 -23.04 13.48
CA CYS A 144 4.82 -22.37 14.05
C CYS A 144 5.99 -22.14 13.08
N GLU A 145 6.29 -23.09 12.19
CA GLU A 145 7.40 -22.91 11.23
C GLU A 145 7.09 -21.76 10.24
N LYS A 146 5.84 -21.63 9.80
CA LYS A 146 5.42 -20.50 8.96
C LYS A 146 5.42 -19.19 9.77
N ALA A 147 4.94 -19.22 11.01
CA ALA A 147 4.95 -18.04 11.88
C ALA A 147 6.38 -17.48 12.05
N LYS A 148 7.37 -18.34 12.29
CA LYS A 148 8.80 -17.97 12.36
C LYS A 148 9.31 -17.36 11.06
N LEU A 149 9.01 -18.00 9.92
CA LEU A 149 9.42 -17.50 8.61
C LEU A 149 8.89 -16.09 8.34
N PHE A 150 7.63 -15.81 8.69
CA PHE A 150 7.07 -14.47 8.57
C PHE A 150 7.67 -13.49 9.56
N SER A 151 7.87 -13.87 10.82
CA SER A 151 8.52 -12.99 11.80
C SER A 151 9.93 -12.55 11.36
N ASN A 152 10.67 -13.41 10.66
CA ASN A 152 12.01 -13.08 10.15
C ASN A 152 12.00 -12.15 8.92
N LYS A 153 10.83 -11.88 8.33
CA LYS A 153 10.67 -10.91 7.23
C LYS A 153 10.50 -9.47 7.73
N ILE A 154 10.23 -9.28 9.02
CA ILE A 154 10.18 -7.96 9.68
C ILE A 154 11.62 -7.46 9.83
N LYS A 155 11.95 -6.32 9.21
CA LYS A 155 13.34 -5.86 9.09
C LYS A 155 13.57 -4.40 9.43
N LYS A 156 12.54 -3.55 9.37
CA LYS A 156 12.70 -2.10 9.47
C LYS A 156 12.51 -1.62 10.92
N PHE A 157 11.54 -2.18 11.63
CA PHE A 157 11.18 -1.71 12.97
C PHE A 157 11.41 -2.79 14.02
N ASN A 158 12.48 -2.63 14.80
CA ASN A 158 12.84 -3.56 15.89
C ASN A 158 11.72 -3.70 16.91
N SER A 159 11.01 -2.63 17.26
CA SER A 159 9.88 -2.69 18.19
C SER A 159 8.75 -3.62 17.72
N ILE A 160 8.48 -3.66 16.41
CA ILE A 160 7.50 -4.58 15.82
C ILE A 160 8.03 -6.00 15.83
N LYS A 161 9.33 -6.17 15.51
CA LYS A 161 9.99 -7.47 15.54
C LYS A 161 9.95 -8.08 16.95
N ASP A 162 10.33 -7.33 17.96
CA ASP A 162 10.36 -7.77 19.36
C ASP A 162 8.96 -8.12 19.87
N ASP A 163 7.97 -7.27 19.60
CA ASP A 163 6.56 -7.54 19.93
C ASP A 163 6.04 -8.80 19.25
N THR A 164 6.37 -9.01 17.98
CA THR A 164 6.00 -10.23 17.25
C THR A 164 6.67 -11.46 17.86
N ASP A 165 7.97 -11.37 18.13
CA ASP A 165 8.76 -12.46 18.66
C ASP A 165 8.34 -12.88 20.06
N ASN A 166 7.97 -11.92 20.90
CA ASN A 166 7.39 -12.17 22.22
C ASN A 166 6.02 -12.84 22.09
N PHE A 167 5.20 -12.42 21.15
CA PHE A 167 3.89 -13.04 20.92
C PHE A 167 4.01 -14.49 20.46
N ILE A 168 4.95 -14.79 19.56
CA ILE A 168 5.14 -16.14 19.02
C ILE A 168 6.13 -17.00 19.83
N VAL A 169 6.42 -16.63 21.09
CA VAL A 169 7.44 -17.29 21.92
C VAL A 169 7.20 -18.80 22.04
N MET A 170 5.94 -19.23 22.18
CA MET A 170 5.57 -20.66 22.24
C MET A 170 5.96 -21.43 20.97
N CYS A 171 6.02 -20.75 19.82
CA CYS A 171 6.49 -21.36 18.59
C CYS A 171 8.02 -21.41 18.53
N LYS A 172 8.72 -20.51 19.22
CA LYS A 172 10.19 -20.44 19.27
C LYS A 172 10.82 -21.42 20.25
N GLU A 173 10.12 -21.75 21.34
CA GLU A 173 10.54 -22.78 22.28
C GLU A 173 10.51 -24.17 21.61
N LYS A 174 11.68 -24.62 21.15
CA LYS A 174 12.02 -26.01 20.81
C LYS A 174 13.46 -26.25 21.21
#